data_AF-A0A6J6JED3-F1
#
_entry.id   AF-A0A6J6JED3-F1
#
_cell.length_a   1.000
_cell.length_b   1.000
_cell.length_c   1.000
_cell.angle_alpha   90.00
_cell.angle_beta   90.00
_cell.angle_gamma   90.00
#
_symmetry.space_group_name_H-M   'P 1'
#
loop_
_entity.id
_entity.type
_entity.pdbx_description
1 polymer ?
#
loop_
_entity_poly.entity_id
_entity_poly.type
_entity_poly.pdbx_seq_one_letter_code
_entity_poly.pdbx_strand_id
1 'polypeptide(L)'
;MNELLVVFFVLVTLVAAYFWIYPTFAGRDVVKMAWLDLAVGALPLGIAGILFWESNPRFSMVFFETNWFLFTLITYTILELPLFALYVKARGLWPEYRRRVLGLGHANRWSPVGTASVEQVEKQLDDEKWNGLRTPAAKRFLAVAFNVVMLGGTIALFLVEDSPWAAYTLIHVLLLGVFWFLLRRSVRLVADAPDGALDERLRSNRDSSYVGAYQILAFLLTLLLTALMVIVVLTDSAAETSLFRYEFSVTWPQVQALFWLLLGYAAALPSMVLAWSESKKEALGV
;
A
#
# COMPACT_ATOMS: atom_id res chain seq x y z
N MET A 1 32.95 6.83 -0.05
CA MET A 1 32.21 8.05 -0.44
C MET A 1 30.88 7.66 -1.12
N ASN A 2 30.12 6.72 -0.55
CA ASN A 2 28.89 6.24 -1.18
C ASN A 2 27.75 7.24 -0.93
N GLU A 3 27.79 7.91 0.22
CA GLU A 3 26.88 8.97 0.64
C GLU A 3 26.88 10.14 -0.36
N LEU A 4 28.08 10.59 -0.75
CA LEU A 4 28.24 11.67 -1.73
C LEU A 4 27.73 11.27 -3.11
N LEU A 5 27.86 9.99 -3.49
CA LEU A 5 27.32 9.48 -4.75
C LEU A 5 25.79 9.53 -4.73
N VAL A 6 25.15 9.13 -3.61
CA VAL A 6 23.70 9.22 -3.44
C VAL A 6 23.22 10.66 -3.51
N VAL A 7 23.86 11.56 -2.75
CA VAL A 7 23.53 12.99 -2.78
C VAL A 7 23.67 13.55 -4.20
N PHE A 8 24.71 13.15 -4.93
CA PHE A 8 24.95 13.62 -6.29
C PHE A 8 23.81 13.25 -7.24
N PHE A 9 23.43 11.97 -7.36
CA PHE A 9 22.36 11.61 -8.29
C PHE A 9 20.99 12.15 -7.83
N VAL A 10 20.74 12.25 -6.52
CA VAL A 10 19.53 12.91 -6.00
C VAL A 10 19.46 14.36 -6.47
N LEU A 11 20.56 15.11 -6.35
CA LEU A 11 20.63 16.50 -6.81
C LEU A 11 20.43 16.60 -8.33
N VAL A 12 21.07 15.72 -9.11
CA VAL A 12 20.88 15.67 -10.57
C VAL A 12 19.41 15.42 -10.93
N THR A 13 18.76 14.47 -10.25
CA THR A 13 17.34 14.19 -10.43
C THR A 13 16.49 15.42 -10.10
N LEU A 14 16.72 16.08 -8.96
CA LEU A 14 15.96 17.27 -8.56
C LEU A 14 16.16 18.43 -9.55
N VAL A 15 17.39 18.65 -10.04
CA VAL A 15 17.65 19.67 -11.06
C VAL A 15 16.86 19.35 -12.34
N ALA A 16 16.90 18.10 -12.82
CA ALA A 16 16.12 17.70 -13.99
C ALA A 16 14.60 17.86 -13.74
N ALA A 17 14.13 17.50 -12.55
CA ALA A 17 12.72 17.59 -12.15
C ALA A 17 12.19 19.03 -12.24
N TYR A 18 12.83 19.95 -11.52
CA TYR A 18 12.31 21.30 -11.33
C TYR A 18 12.59 22.24 -12.49
N PHE A 19 13.71 22.06 -13.21
CA PHE A 19 14.06 22.91 -14.35
C PHE A 19 13.50 22.44 -15.68
N TRP A 20 13.28 21.13 -15.86
CA TRP A 20 12.85 20.58 -17.14
C TRP A 20 11.53 19.81 -17.05
N ILE A 21 11.45 18.76 -16.23
CA ILE A 21 10.31 17.83 -16.26
C ILE A 21 9.01 18.52 -15.84
N TYR A 22 8.97 19.18 -14.67
CA TYR A 22 7.74 19.81 -14.19
C TYR A 22 7.29 20.99 -15.06
N PRO A 23 8.19 21.91 -15.47
CA PRO A 23 7.79 22.99 -16.38
C PRO A 23 7.26 22.50 -17.73
N THR A 24 7.85 21.45 -18.31
CA THR A 24 7.49 20.95 -19.64
C THR A 24 6.24 20.07 -19.63
N PHE A 25 6.10 19.17 -18.65
CA PHE A 25 5.04 18.15 -18.67
C PHE A 25 3.87 18.44 -17.72
N ALA A 26 4.11 19.04 -16.56
CA ALA A 26 3.06 19.31 -15.58
C ALA A 26 2.31 20.62 -15.87
N GLY A 27 3.04 21.66 -16.30
CA GLY A 27 2.47 22.98 -16.54
C GLY A 27 1.83 23.57 -15.28
N ARG A 28 0.50 23.77 -15.30
CA ARG A 28 -0.31 24.22 -14.15
C ARG A 28 -1.16 23.12 -13.51
N ASP A 29 -1.14 21.90 -14.05
CA ASP A 29 -1.95 20.79 -13.55
C ASP A 29 -1.28 20.15 -12.34
N VAL A 30 -1.84 20.41 -11.14
CA VAL A 30 -1.29 19.94 -9.87
C VAL A 30 -1.37 18.41 -9.70
N VAL A 31 -2.32 17.74 -10.35
CA VAL A 31 -2.48 16.28 -10.26
C VAL A 31 -1.42 15.60 -11.11
N LYS A 32 -1.20 16.08 -12.35
CA LYS A 32 -0.10 15.60 -13.18
C LYS A 32 1.26 15.86 -12.54
N MET A 33 1.42 17.02 -11.91
CA MET A 33 2.64 17.34 -11.16
C MET A 33 2.89 16.32 -10.04
N ALA A 34 1.89 15.98 -9.23
CA ALA A 34 2.03 15.00 -8.15
C ALA A 34 2.41 13.59 -8.68
N TRP A 35 1.84 13.17 -9.81
CA TRP A 35 2.22 11.90 -10.44
C TRP A 35 3.65 11.91 -10.99
N LEU A 36 4.06 13.02 -11.60
CA LEU A 36 5.43 13.21 -12.08
C LEU A 36 6.43 13.24 -10.91
N ASP A 37 6.06 13.86 -9.80
CA ASP A 37 6.86 13.92 -8.57
C ASP A 37 7.11 12.53 -8.00
N LEU A 38 6.06 11.70 -7.91
CA LEU A 38 6.19 10.30 -7.51
C LEU A 38 7.06 9.49 -8.49
N ALA A 39 6.86 9.68 -9.79
CA ALA A 39 7.63 8.95 -10.81
C ALA A 39 9.12 9.34 -10.81
N VAL A 40 9.41 10.64 -10.68
CA VAL A 40 10.78 11.16 -10.65
C VAL A 40 11.46 10.79 -9.34
N GLY A 41 10.75 10.85 -8.20
CA GLY A 41 11.27 10.42 -6.90
C GLY A 41 11.56 8.92 -6.80
N ALA A 42 10.92 8.09 -7.64
CA ALA A 42 11.27 6.68 -7.75
C ALA A 42 12.63 6.43 -8.44
N LEU A 43 13.11 7.36 -9.28
CA LEU A 43 14.36 7.17 -10.04
C LEU A 43 15.61 7.07 -9.14
N PRO A 44 15.84 7.98 -8.17
CA PRO A 44 16.95 7.86 -7.23
C PRO A 44 16.94 6.54 -6.45
N LEU A 45 15.75 6.07 -6.05
CA LEU A 45 15.60 4.79 -5.35
C LEU A 45 15.95 3.61 -6.26
N GLY A 46 15.53 3.65 -7.53
CA GLY A 46 15.87 2.63 -8.52
C GLY A 46 17.38 2.60 -8.81
N ILE A 47 18.02 3.76 -8.97
CA ILE A 47 19.47 3.88 -9.16
C ILE A 47 20.21 3.33 -7.94
N ALA A 48 19.80 3.72 -6.73
CA ALA A 48 20.39 3.23 -5.50
C ALA A 48 20.25 1.71 -5.35
N GLY A 49 19.10 1.15 -5.73
CA GLY A 49 18.88 -0.29 -5.77
C GLY A 49 19.88 -0.98 -6.71
N ILE A 50 20.00 -0.52 -7.95
CA ILE A 50 20.94 -1.12 -8.92
C ILE A 50 22.39 -1.09 -8.41
N LEU A 51 22.80 0.00 -7.74
CA LEU A 51 24.19 0.18 -7.31
C LEU A 51 24.53 -0.53 -6.00
N PHE A 52 23.59 -0.63 -5.06
CA PHE A 52 23.87 -0.98 -3.67
C PHE A 52 23.14 -2.22 -3.15
N TRP A 53 22.31 -2.86 -3.98
CA TRP A 53 21.53 -4.03 -3.56
C TRP A 53 22.41 -5.19 -3.07
N GLU A 54 23.42 -5.58 -3.86
CA GLU A 54 24.30 -6.71 -3.51
C GLU A 54 25.37 -6.34 -2.49
N SER A 55 25.93 -5.13 -2.59
CA SER A 55 27.03 -4.69 -1.73
C SER A 55 26.57 -4.33 -0.31
N ASN A 56 25.27 -4.09 -0.12
CA ASN A 56 24.61 -3.69 1.12
C ASN A 56 25.47 -2.78 2.03
N PRO A 57 25.95 -1.62 1.52
CA PRO A 57 26.82 -0.76 2.30
C PRO A 57 26.02 -0.07 3.42
N ARG A 58 26.69 0.20 4.54
CA ARG A 58 26.16 1.07 5.59
C ARG A 58 26.36 2.53 5.21
N PHE A 59 25.33 3.33 5.42
CA PHE A 59 25.34 4.77 5.19
C PHE A 59 25.21 5.50 6.52
N SER A 60 26.02 6.53 6.73
CA SER A 60 25.92 7.37 7.93
C SER A 60 25.03 8.59 7.66
N MET A 61 23.91 8.69 8.38
CA MET A 61 23.19 9.94 8.58
C MET A 61 23.81 10.70 9.76
N VAL A 62 23.56 12.01 9.83
CA VAL A 62 24.15 12.91 10.84
C VAL A 62 24.02 12.38 12.28
N PHE A 63 22.97 11.62 12.58
CA PHE A 63 22.67 11.11 13.93
C PHE A 63 22.63 9.58 14.07
N PHE A 64 22.61 8.80 12.97
CA PHE A 64 22.44 7.34 13.02
C PHE A 64 22.89 6.67 11.72
N GLU A 65 23.11 5.36 11.74
CA GLU A 65 23.42 4.57 10.54
C GLU A 65 22.16 4.00 9.89
N THR A 66 22.14 3.93 8.57
CA THR A 66 21.03 3.39 7.77
C THR A 66 21.52 2.52 6.61
N ASN A 67 20.59 1.79 5.99
CA ASN A 67 20.84 1.14 4.70
C ASN A 67 20.71 2.15 3.53
N TRP A 68 21.12 1.71 2.33
CA TRP A 68 21.07 2.53 1.12
C TRP A 68 19.66 3.03 0.79
N PHE A 69 18.63 2.23 1.06
CA PHE A 69 17.24 2.55 0.72
C PHE A 69 16.72 3.72 1.56
N LEU A 70 16.83 3.60 2.89
CA LEU A 70 16.41 4.64 3.84
C LEU A 70 17.26 5.89 3.69
N PHE A 71 18.58 5.74 3.47
CA PHE A 71 19.46 6.88 3.23
C PHE A 71 19.01 7.67 2.01
N THR A 72 18.75 7.00 0.88
CA THR A 72 18.33 7.63 -0.37
C THR A 72 16.96 8.27 -0.22
N LEU A 73 16.00 7.56 0.38
CA LEU A 73 14.64 8.06 0.59
C LEU A 73 14.64 9.33 1.45
N ILE A 74 15.29 9.29 2.61
CA ILE A 74 15.32 10.43 3.54
C ILE A 74 16.08 11.61 2.92
N THR A 75 17.23 11.36 2.28
CA THR A 75 18.02 12.40 1.61
C THR A 75 17.21 13.07 0.50
N TYR A 76 16.52 12.28 -0.33
CA TYR A 76 15.63 12.80 -1.37
C TYR A 76 14.53 13.66 -0.77
N THR A 77 13.80 13.16 0.23
CA THR A 77 12.70 13.90 0.87
C THR A 77 13.17 15.21 1.53
N ILE A 78 14.31 15.20 2.24
CA ILE A 78 14.85 16.41 2.88
C ILE A 78 15.20 17.49 1.85
N LEU A 79 15.76 17.10 0.71
CA LEU A 79 16.15 18.03 -0.35
C LEU A 79 14.96 18.46 -1.22
N GLU A 80 14.03 17.56 -1.50
CA GLU A 80 12.87 17.79 -2.37
C GLU A 80 11.82 18.69 -1.70
N LEU A 81 11.39 18.38 -0.48
CA LEU A 81 10.29 19.10 0.19
C LEU A 81 10.44 20.63 0.19
N PRO A 82 11.61 21.22 0.54
CA PRO A 82 11.76 22.67 0.48
C PRO A 82 11.68 23.21 -0.97
N LEU A 83 12.29 22.50 -1.94
CA LEU A 83 12.22 22.88 -3.36
C LEU A 83 10.78 22.82 -3.87
N PHE A 84 10.05 21.78 -3.51
CA PHE A 84 8.65 21.58 -3.85
C PHE A 84 7.79 22.72 -3.32
N ALA A 85 7.93 23.04 -2.03
CA ALA A 85 7.19 24.12 -1.40
C ALA A 85 7.48 25.47 -2.06
N LEU A 86 8.75 25.76 -2.37
CA LEU A 86 9.15 26.97 -3.07
C LEU A 86 8.57 27.02 -4.49
N TYR A 87 8.64 25.93 -5.25
CA TYR A 87 8.13 25.84 -6.62
C TYR A 87 6.62 26.07 -6.69
N VAL A 88 5.85 25.36 -5.86
CA VAL A 88 4.39 25.46 -5.81
C VAL A 88 3.94 26.85 -5.34
N LYS A 89 4.65 27.44 -4.37
CA LYS A 89 4.39 28.81 -3.90
C LYS A 89 4.70 29.84 -4.98
N ALA A 90 5.84 29.74 -5.66
CA ALA A 90 6.26 30.66 -6.71
C ALA A 90 5.28 30.69 -7.90
N ARG A 91 4.62 29.56 -8.19
CA ARG A 91 3.62 29.45 -9.27
C ARG A 91 2.18 29.70 -8.83
N GLY A 92 1.94 30.02 -7.55
CA GLY A 92 0.60 30.23 -7.01
C GLY A 92 -0.28 28.96 -7.00
N LEU A 93 0.34 27.78 -7.10
CA LEU A 93 -0.36 26.49 -7.17
C LEU A 93 -0.74 25.96 -5.77
N TRP A 94 -0.27 26.59 -4.69
CA TRP A 94 -0.44 26.10 -3.31
C TRP A 94 -1.91 25.88 -2.89
N PRO A 95 -2.87 26.79 -3.17
CA PRO A 95 -4.27 26.57 -2.81
C PRO A 95 -4.90 25.41 -3.60
N GLU A 96 -4.48 25.22 -4.85
CA GLU A 96 -4.99 24.13 -5.67
C GLU A 96 -4.38 22.78 -5.28
N TYR A 97 -3.08 22.75 -5.00
CA TYR A 97 -2.37 21.56 -4.52
C TYR A 97 -2.93 21.07 -3.19
N ARG A 98 -3.14 21.98 -2.22
CA ARG A 98 -3.78 21.63 -0.93
C ARG A 98 -5.17 21.01 -1.11
N ARG A 99 -5.98 21.56 -2.04
CA ARG A 99 -7.35 21.07 -2.29
C ARG A 99 -7.39 19.74 -3.03
N ARG A 100 -6.62 19.61 -4.12
CA ARG A 100 -6.73 18.48 -5.06
C ARG A 100 -5.81 17.31 -4.72
N VAL A 101 -4.65 17.57 -4.11
CA VAL A 101 -3.63 16.54 -3.83
C VAL A 101 -3.65 16.16 -2.36
N LEU A 102 -3.55 17.15 -1.46
CA LEU A 102 -3.54 16.87 -0.01
C LEU A 102 -4.96 16.67 0.58
N GLY A 103 -6.02 17.02 -0.16
CA GLY A 103 -7.41 16.98 0.34
C GLY A 103 -7.70 18.01 1.46
N LEU A 104 -6.78 18.93 1.73
CA LEU A 104 -6.87 19.95 2.77
C LEU A 104 -7.52 21.23 2.20
N GLY A 105 -8.86 21.33 2.21
CA GLY A 105 -9.50 22.57 1.75
C GLY A 105 -11.03 22.68 1.73
N HIS A 106 -11.78 21.65 2.15
CA HIS A 106 -13.21 21.80 2.48
C HIS A 106 -13.45 21.37 3.93
N ALA A 107 -13.89 22.31 4.76
CA ALA A 107 -14.26 22.08 6.15
C ALA A 107 -15.58 21.29 6.34
N ASN A 108 -16.23 20.83 5.26
CA ASN A 108 -17.59 20.27 5.31
C ASN A 108 -17.73 18.87 4.69
N ARG A 109 -16.63 18.14 4.47
CA ARG A 109 -16.65 16.72 4.09
C ARG A 109 -15.29 16.08 4.35
N TRP A 110 -15.06 15.61 5.57
CA TRP A 110 -13.76 15.05 5.96
C TRP A 110 -13.69 13.53 5.75
N SER A 111 -12.75 13.09 4.91
CA SER A 111 -11.81 12.01 5.23
C SER A 111 -10.56 12.11 4.33
N PRO A 112 -9.32 12.05 4.87
CA PRO A 112 -8.05 12.03 4.11
C PRO A 112 -7.83 10.75 3.31
N VAL A 113 -8.66 9.73 3.54
CA VAL A 113 -8.72 8.51 2.73
C VAL A 113 -9.89 8.72 1.78
N GLY A 114 -9.58 9.14 0.55
CA GLY A 114 -10.53 9.69 -0.41
C GLY A 114 -11.83 8.89 -0.56
N THR A 115 -12.88 9.35 0.12
CA THR A 115 -14.26 9.07 -0.29
C THR A 115 -14.47 9.82 -1.60
N ALA A 116 -14.66 9.10 -2.70
CA ALA A 116 -14.99 9.71 -3.98
C ALA A 116 -16.22 10.62 -3.83
N SER A 117 -16.28 11.71 -4.60
CA SER A 117 -17.47 12.58 -4.59
C SER A 117 -18.71 11.75 -4.95
N VAL A 118 -19.88 12.10 -4.40
CA VAL A 118 -21.14 11.37 -4.64
C VAL A 118 -21.37 11.15 -6.14
N GLU A 119 -21.20 12.20 -6.95
CA GLU A 119 -21.32 12.16 -8.41
C GLU A 119 -20.34 11.18 -9.08
N GLN A 120 -19.10 11.10 -8.59
CA GLN A 120 -18.10 10.14 -9.11
C GLN A 120 -18.46 8.71 -8.75
N VAL A 121 -19.02 8.47 -7.56
CA VAL A 121 -19.48 7.16 -7.15
C VAL A 121 -20.70 6.74 -7.96
N GLU A 122 -21.69 7.62 -8.12
CA GLU A 122 -22.85 7.38 -8.99
C GLU A 122 -22.41 7.02 -10.41
N LYS A 123 -21.51 7.81 -11.00
CA LYS A 123 -20.94 7.50 -12.33
C LYS A 123 -20.22 6.15 -12.38
N GLN A 124 -19.58 5.73 -11.30
CA GLN A 124 -18.91 4.42 -11.22
C GLN A 124 -19.88 3.27 -10.98
N LEU A 125 -20.97 3.50 -10.26
CA LEU A 125 -22.04 2.51 -10.08
C LEU A 125 -22.69 2.17 -11.42
N ASP A 126 -22.78 3.15 -12.32
CA ASP A 126 -23.34 3.03 -13.68
C ASP A 126 -22.31 2.63 -14.75
N ASP A 127 -21.02 2.58 -14.42
CA ASP A 127 -19.97 2.23 -15.40
C ASP A 127 -20.05 0.75 -15.81
N GLU A 128 -20.22 0.46 -17.10
CA GLU A 128 -20.32 -0.90 -17.63
C GLU A 128 -18.97 -1.54 -17.99
N LYS A 129 -17.88 -0.77 -18.02
CA LYS A 129 -16.56 -1.22 -18.49
C LYS A 129 -16.07 -2.49 -17.78
N TRP A 130 -16.43 -2.66 -16.52
CA TRP A 130 -15.96 -3.76 -15.67
C TRP A 130 -16.98 -4.88 -15.48
N ASN A 131 -18.03 -4.96 -16.31
CA ASN A 131 -19.11 -5.95 -16.15
C ASN A 131 -18.60 -7.41 -16.13
N GLY A 132 -17.52 -7.74 -16.84
CA GLY A 132 -16.91 -9.07 -16.80
C GLY A 132 -16.42 -9.48 -15.41
N LEU A 133 -15.91 -8.53 -14.61
CA LEU A 133 -15.45 -8.79 -13.23
C LEU A 133 -16.60 -8.91 -12.23
N ARG A 134 -17.81 -8.50 -12.62
CA ARG A 134 -18.99 -8.44 -11.74
C ARG A 134 -19.83 -9.71 -11.77
N THR A 135 -19.44 -10.70 -12.56
CA THR A 135 -20.10 -12.01 -12.56
C THR A 135 -19.85 -12.75 -11.23
N PRO A 136 -20.78 -13.61 -10.78
CA PRO A 136 -20.63 -14.34 -9.52
C PRO A 136 -19.38 -15.23 -9.54
N ALA A 137 -19.06 -15.81 -10.69
CA ALA A 137 -17.85 -16.61 -10.89
C ALA A 137 -16.58 -15.76 -10.77
N ALA A 138 -16.53 -14.58 -11.40
CA ALA A 138 -15.37 -13.68 -11.30
C ALA A 138 -15.16 -13.16 -9.88
N LYS A 139 -16.23 -12.78 -9.17
CA LYS A 139 -16.15 -12.36 -7.76
C LYS A 139 -15.54 -13.43 -6.87
N ARG A 140 -15.98 -14.69 -7.01
CA ARG A 140 -15.41 -15.83 -6.27
C ARG A 140 -13.97 -16.09 -6.65
N PHE A 141 -13.66 -16.09 -7.95
CA PHE A 141 -12.31 -16.27 -8.44
C PHE A 141 -11.36 -15.21 -7.86
N LEU A 142 -11.73 -13.93 -7.89
CA LEU A 142 -10.92 -12.85 -7.34
C LEU A 142 -10.69 -12.99 -5.83
N ALA A 143 -11.73 -13.37 -5.07
CA ALA A 143 -11.61 -13.58 -3.62
C ALA A 143 -10.69 -14.77 -3.30
N VAL A 144 -10.80 -15.87 -4.04
CA VAL A 144 -9.93 -17.05 -3.87
C VAL A 144 -8.50 -16.74 -4.32
N ALA A 145 -8.33 -16.13 -5.49
CA ALA A 145 -7.02 -15.79 -6.04
C ALA A 145 -6.25 -14.82 -5.14
N PHE A 146 -6.92 -13.82 -4.55
CA PHE A 146 -6.29 -12.94 -3.57
C PHE A 146 -5.78 -13.72 -2.35
N ASN A 147 -6.57 -14.65 -1.80
CA ASN A 147 -6.11 -15.50 -0.69
C ASN A 147 -4.92 -16.39 -1.09
N VAL A 148 -4.95 -16.98 -2.29
CA VAL A 148 -3.85 -17.81 -2.80
C VAL A 148 -2.57 -16.99 -2.92
N VAL A 149 -2.64 -15.79 -3.50
CA VAL A 149 -1.49 -14.88 -3.60
C VAL A 149 -1.02 -14.46 -2.22
N MET A 150 -1.94 -14.09 -1.32
CA MET A 150 -1.62 -13.63 0.03
C MET A 150 -0.92 -14.70 0.85
N LEU A 151 -1.55 -15.86 1.01
CA LEU A 151 -1.02 -16.95 1.82
C LEU A 151 0.19 -17.61 1.15
N GLY A 152 0.12 -17.84 -0.17
CA GLY A 152 1.21 -18.43 -0.93
C GLY A 152 2.47 -17.56 -0.91
N GLY A 153 2.31 -16.24 -1.10
CA GLY A 153 3.41 -15.29 -1.00
C GLY A 153 3.95 -15.17 0.42
N THR A 154 3.08 -15.12 1.43
CA THR A 154 3.50 -15.14 2.85
C THR A 154 4.36 -16.37 3.14
N ILE A 155 3.88 -17.57 2.80
CA ILE A 155 4.62 -18.83 3.01
C ILE A 155 5.95 -18.81 2.25
N ALA A 156 5.94 -18.42 0.97
CA ALA A 156 7.16 -18.36 0.16
C ALA A 156 8.21 -17.43 0.79
N LEU A 157 7.80 -16.26 1.28
CA LEU A 157 8.71 -15.30 1.92
C LEU A 157 9.25 -15.80 3.26
N PHE A 158 8.47 -16.59 4.00
CA PHE A 158 8.96 -17.27 5.20
C PHE A 158 10.01 -18.35 4.89
N LEU A 159 9.89 -19.02 3.73
CA LEU A 159 10.79 -20.10 3.30
C LEU A 159 12.07 -19.61 2.60
N VAL A 160 12.02 -18.47 1.92
CA VAL A 160 13.15 -17.94 1.13
C VAL A 160 14.30 -17.42 2.01
N GLU A 161 14.02 -17.09 3.28
CA GLU A 161 15.00 -16.52 4.24
C GLU A 161 15.84 -15.37 3.62
N ASP A 162 17.09 -15.17 4.04
CA ASP A 162 17.95 -14.08 3.54
C ASP A 162 18.65 -14.49 2.23
N SER A 163 17.87 -14.53 1.15
CA SER A 163 18.30 -15.00 -0.17
C SER A 163 18.06 -13.93 -1.25
N PRO A 164 18.84 -13.92 -2.36
CA PRO A 164 18.58 -13.01 -3.49
C PRO A 164 17.17 -13.11 -4.08
N TRP A 165 16.51 -14.26 -3.89
CA TRP A 165 15.12 -14.51 -4.28
C TRP A 165 14.12 -13.63 -3.49
N ALA A 166 14.55 -13.00 -2.39
CA ALA A 166 13.79 -11.98 -1.68
C ALA A 166 13.38 -10.79 -2.59
N ALA A 167 14.08 -10.55 -3.70
CA ALA A 167 13.67 -9.55 -4.69
C ALA A 167 12.28 -9.85 -5.31
N TYR A 168 11.85 -11.12 -5.33
CA TYR A 168 10.52 -11.50 -5.79
C TYR A 168 9.39 -11.03 -4.85
N THR A 169 9.70 -10.51 -3.66
CA THR A 169 8.75 -9.75 -2.81
C THR A 169 8.05 -8.65 -3.60
N LEU A 170 8.74 -7.96 -4.52
CA LEU A 170 8.14 -6.89 -5.32
C LEU A 170 7.04 -7.42 -6.25
N ILE A 171 7.22 -8.62 -6.81
CA ILE A 171 6.19 -9.28 -7.61
C ILE A 171 4.99 -9.64 -6.74
N HIS A 172 5.24 -10.17 -5.53
CA HIS A 172 4.18 -10.48 -4.58
C HIS A 172 3.37 -9.23 -4.20
N VAL A 173 4.03 -8.11 -3.86
CA VAL A 173 3.37 -6.84 -3.54
C VAL A 173 2.59 -6.29 -4.74
N LEU A 174 3.16 -6.38 -5.95
CA LEU A 174 2.47 -5.98 -7.17
C LEU A 174 1.19 -6.80 -7.39
N LEU A 175 1.27 -8.14 -7.25
CA LEU A 175 0.12 -9.02 -7.38
C LEU A 175 -0.94 -8.71 -6.33
N LEU A 176 -0.55 -8.47 -5.08
CA LEU A 176 -1.48 -8.04 -4.02
C LEU A 176 -2.19 -6.74 -4.41
N GLY A 177 -1.44 -5.75 -4.89
CA GLY A 177 -2.01 -4.48 -5.37
C GLY A 177 -2.98 -4.65 -6.54
N VAL A 178 -2.64 -5.50 -7.51
CA VAL A 178 -3.49 -5.82 -8.66
C VAL A 178 -4.79 -6.50 -8.22
N PHE A 179 -4.70 -7.58 -7.43
CA PHE A 179 -5.90 -8.29 -6.99
C PHE A 179 -6.76 -7.45 -6.04
N TRP A 180 -6.15 -6.67 -5.15
CA TRP A 180 -6.85 -5.70 -4.32
C TRP A 180 -7.61 -4.67 -5.17
N PHE A 181 -6.98 -4.12 -6.20
CA PHE A 181 -7.62 -3.19 -7.11
C PHE A 181 -8.78 -3.85 -7.88
N LEU A 182 -8.57 -5.06 -8.42
CA LEU A 182 -9.60 -5.79 -9.17
C LEU A 182 -10.79 -6.19 -8.29
N LEU A 183 -10.55 -6.60 -7.04
CA LEU A 183 -11.59 -6.85 -6.04
C LEU A 183 -12.44 -5.61 -5.78
N ARG A 184 -11.82 -4.44 -5.60
CA ARG A 184 -12.55 -3.18 -5.42
C ARG A 184 -13.39 -2.82 -6.65
N ARG A 185 -12.90 -3.12 -7.86
CA ARG A 185 -13.66 -2.90 -9.10
C ARG A 185 -14.82 -3.88 -9.27
N SER A 186 -14.69 -5.13 -8.82
CA SER A 186 -15.77 -6.12 -8.93
C SER A 186 -16.99 -5.78 -8.06
N VAL A 187 -16.78 -5.08 -6.94
CA VAL A 187 -17.84 -4.59 -6.03
C VAL A 187 -18.18 -3.11 -6.22
N ARG A 188 -17.83 -2.52 -7.38
CA ARG A 188 -18.13 -1.12 -7.74
C ARG A 188 -17.67 -0.09 -6.70
N LEU A 189 -16.58 -0.38 -5.98
CA LEU A 189 -16.06 0.49 -4.90
C LEU A 189 -17.11 0.79 -3.81
N VAL A 190 -18.14 -0.04 -3.67
CA VAL A 190 -19.21 0.13 -2.66
C VAL A 190 -18.62 0.15 -1.25
N ALA A 191 -17.54 -0.57 -1.00
CA ALA A 191 -16.79 -0.52 0.27
C ALA A 191 -16.35 0.92 0.60
N ASP A 192 -15.88 1.69 -0.39
CA ASP A 192 -15.27 3.01 -0.17
C ASP A 192 -16.20 4.18 -0.52
N ALA A 193 -17.44 3.89 -0.89
CA ALA A 193 -18.44 4.87 -1.26
C ALA A 193 -18.96 5.62 -0.03
N PRO A 194 -19.16 6.96 -0.11
CA PRO A 194 -19.75 7.72 0.98
C PRO A 194 -21.24 7.40 1.12
N ASP A 195 -21.77 7.53 2.33
CA ASP A 195 -23.15 7.11 2.65
C ASP A 195 -24.21 7.77 1.77
N GLY A 196 -24.01 9.03 1.39
CA GLY A 196 -24.93 9.78 0.55
C GLY A 196 -24.99 9.34 -0.92
N ALA A 197 -24.05 8.50 -1.38
CA ALA A 197 -24.04 7.95 -2.75
C ALA A 197 -24.66 6.55 -2.84
N LEU A 198 -24.98 5.94 -1.69
CA LEU A 198 -25.51 4.59 -1.63
C LEU A 198 -26.98 4.62 -1.23
N ASP A 199 -27.77 3.79 -1.88
CA ASP A 199 -29.12 3.47 -1.40
C ASP A 199 -29.06 2.70 -0.06
N GLU A 200 -30.20 2.59 0.61
CA GLU A 200 -30.29 1.95 1.93
C GLU A 200 -29.88 0.47 1.89
N ARG A 201 -30.13 -0.22 0.78
CA ARG A 201 -29.81 -1.65 0.61
C ARG A 201 -28.30 -1.86 0.47
N LEU A 202 -27.64 -1.04 -0.35
CA LEU A 202 -26.19 -1.06 -0.57
C LEU A 202 -25.45 -0.64 0.69
N ARG A 203 -25.94 0.36 1.41
CA ARG A 203 -25.37 0.77 2.71
C ARG A 203 -25.42 -0.37 3.73
N SER A 204 -26.58 -1.01 3.89
CA SER A 204 -26.73 -2.17 4.77
C SER A 204 -25.83 -3.36 4.38
N ASN A 205 -25.72 -3.65 3.08
CA ASN A 205 -24.81 -4.70 2.58
C ASN A 205 -23.33 -4.36 2.83
N ARG A 206 -22.93 -3.10 2.65
CA ARG A 206 -21.57 -2.62 2.91
C ARG A 206 -21.24 -2.75 4.40
N ASP A 207 -22.11 -2.26 5.27
CA ASP A 207 -21.88 -2.22 6.72
C ASP A 207 -21.82 -3.63 7.32
N SER A 208 -22.71 -4.55 6.89
CA SER A 208 -22.63 -5.96 7.28
C SER A 208 -21.35 -6.65 6.77
N SER A 209 -20.87 -6.26 5.59
CA SER A 209 -19.60 -6.76 5.04
C SER A 209 -18.39 -6.24 5.83
N TYR A 210 -18.42 -5.00 6.31
CA TYR A 210 -17.40 -4.46 7.22
C TYR A 210 -17.37 -5.21 8.55
N VAL A 211 -18.53 -5.48 9.15
CA VAL A 211 -18.60 -6.28 10.39
C VAL A 211 -17.95 -7.64 10.18
N GLY A 212 -18.30 -8.35 9.10
CA GLY A 212 -17.67 -9.63 8.77
C GLY A 212 -16.16 -9.53 8.53
N ALA A 213 -15.71 -8.49 7.83
CA ALA A 213 -14.29 -8.24 7.58
C ALA A 213 -13.51 -8.00 8.89
N TYR A 214 -14.04 -7.20 9.81
CA TYR A 214 -13.41 -6.96 11.12
C TYR A 214 -13.35 -8.21 11.98
N GLN A 215 -14.41 -9.04 11.96
CA GLN A 215 -14.42 -10.31 12.68
C GLN A 215 -13.35 -11.27 12.16
N ILE A 216 -13.21 -11.39 10.82
CA ILE A 216 -12.16 -12.22 10.21
C ILE A 216 -10.77 -11.68 10.57
N LEU A 217 -10.57 -10.36 10.48
CA LEU A 217 -9.28 -9.74 10.82
C LEU A 217 -8.94 -9.96 12.31
N ALA A 218 -9.90 -9.77 13.21
CA ALA A 218 -9.73 -10.01 14.65
C ALA A 218 -9.41 -11.49 14.94
N PHE A 219 -10.06 -12.42 14.24
CA PHE A 219 -9.75 -13.85 14.33
C PHE A 219 -8.33 -14.15 13.88
N LEU A 220 -7.89 -13.62 12.73
CA LEU A 220 -6.53 -13.80 12.21
C LEU A 220 -5.48 -13.23 13.18
N LEU A 221 -5.69 -12.03 13.72
CA LEU A 221 -4.81 -11.43 14.71
C LEU A 221 -4.73 -12.27 15.99
N THR A 222 -5.87 -12.75 16.48
CA THR A 222 -5.93 -13.60 17.67
C THR A 222 -5.18 -14.91 17.43
N LEU A 223 -5.34 -15.51 16.25
CA LEU A 223 -4.64 -16.73 15.86
C LEU A 223 -3.11 -16.53 15.79
N LEU A 224 -2.65 -15.42 15.21
CA LEU A 224 -1.22 -15.08 15.14
C LEU A 224 -0.62 -14.84 16.54
N LEU A 225 -1.32 -14.09 17.40
CA LEU A 225 -0.87 -13.84 18.77
C LEU A 225 -0.86 -15.12 19.62
N THR A 226 -1.86 -15.98 19.43
CA THR A 226 -1.92 -17.29 20.10
C THR A 226 -0.78 -18.18 19.64
N ALA A 227 -0.50 -18.23 18.33
CA ALA A 227 0.62 -19.00 17.79
C ALA A 227 1.96 -18.50 18.35
N LEU A 228 2.15 -17.18 18.43
CA LEU A 228 3.33 -16.58 19.06
C LEU A 228 3.45 -17.00 20.53
N MET A 229 2.35 -16.95 21.30
CA MET A 229 2.35 -17.41 22.69
C MET A 229 2.69 -18.90 22.83
N VAL A 230 2.17 -19.75 21.94
CA VAL A 230 2.51 -21.17 21.92
C VAL A 230 4.00 -21.37 21.64
N ILE A 231 4.59 -20.65 20.68
CA ILE A 231 6.03 -20.72 20.40
C ILE A 231 6.85 -20.32 21.64
N VAL A 232 6.48 -19.23 22.30
CA VAL A 232 7.13 -18.77 23.54
C VAL A 232 7.06 -19.82 24.65
N VAL A 233 5.89 -20.42 24.88
CA VAL A 233 5.72 -21.48 25.89
C VAL A 233 6.53 -22.73 25.55
N LEU A 234 6.52 -23.16 24.29
CA LEU A 234 7.26 -24.34 23.85
C LEU A 234 8.77 -24.15 23.96
N THR A 235 9.29 -22.97 23.61
CA THR A 235 10.72 -22.65 23.75
C THR A 235 11.19 -22.68 25.21
N ASP A 236 10.39 -22.17 26.13
CA ASP A 236 10.68 -22.23 27.58
C ASP A 236 10.63 -23.66 28.11
N SER A 237 9.64 -24.45 27.67
CA SER A 237 9.51 -25.86 28.10
C SER A 237 10.67 -26.76 27.64
N ALA A 238 11.38 -26.37 26.59
CA ALA A 238 12.50 -27.12 26.03
C ALA A 238 13.87 -26.65 26.56
N ALA A 239 13.95 -25.46 27.16
CA ALA A 239 15.20 -24.88 27.64
C ALA A 239 15.36 -25.08 29.15
N GLU A 240 16.54 -25.50 29.62
CA GLU A 240 16.84 -25.62 31.06
C GLU A 240 17.14 -24.26 31.74
N THR A 241 16.89 -23.13 31.06
CA THR A 241 17.28 -21.79 31.55
C THR A 241 16.09 -20.84 31.66
N SER A 242 15.98 -20.22 32.85
CA SER A 242 14.81 -19.51 33.38
C SER A 242 14.83 -17.99 33.16
N LEU A 243 15.22 -17.51 31.98
CA LEU A 243 15.51 -16.08 31.81
C LEU A 243 14.42 -15.23 31.16
N PHE A 244 13.24 -15.77 30.82
CA PHE A 244 12.08 -15.03 30.24
C PHE A 244 12.48 -13.98 29.18
N ARG A 245 13.57 -14.21 28.46
CA ARG A 245 14.16 -13.32 27.48
C ARG A 245 14.25 -14.10 26.18
N TYR A 246 13.51 -13.62 25.19
CA TYR A 246 13.42 -14.26 23.88
C TYR A 246 14.07 -13.35 22.85
N GLU A 247 15.10 -13.86 22.18
CA GLU A 247 15.72 -13.19 21.04
C GLU A 247 15.12 -13.76 19.75
N PHE A 248 14.41 -12.91 19.00
CA PHE A 248 13.83 -13.29 17.71
C PHE A 248 14.71 -12.77 16.57
N SER A 249 15.42 -13.66 15.88
CA SER A 249 16.12 -13.34 14.64
C SER A 249 15.19 -13.54 13.45
N VAL A 250 14.57 -12.45 12.98
CA VAL A 250 13.71 -12.45 11.79
C VAL A 250 14.42 -11.81 10.61
N THR A 251 14.34 -12.45 9.45
CA THR A 251 14.90 -11.92 8.19
C THR A 251 13.99 -10.86 7.60
N TRP A 252 14.53 -10.01 6.72
CA TRP A 252 13.75 -8.96 6.04
C TRP A 252 12.51 -9.52 5.30
N PRO A 253 12.60 -10.65 4.56
CA PRO A 253 11.42 -11.25 3.91
C PRO A 253 10.35 -11.72 4.89
N GLN A 254 10.73 -12.24 6.06
CA GLN A 254 9.77 -12.66 7.09
C GLN A 254 9.04 -11.46 7.70
N VAL A 255 9.73 -10.33 7.93
CA VAL A 255 9.10 -9.09 8.37
C VAL A 255 8.13 -8.57 7.31
N GLN A 256 8.53 -8.57 6.03
CA GLN A 256 7.66 -8.21 4.91
C GLN A 256 6.43 -9.11 4.82
N ALA A 257 6.59 -10.42 5.00
CA ALA A 257 5.50 -11.38 4.96
C ALA A 257 4.43 -11.05 6.02
N LEU A 258 4.84 -10.80 7.27
CA LEU A 258 3.93 -10.40 8.35
C LEU A 258 3.25 -9.05 8.07
N PHE A 259 4.02 -8.08 7.58
CA PHE A 259 3.50 -6.76 7.24
C PHE A 259 2.40 -6.84 6.18
N TRP A 260 2.65 -7.52 5.06
CA TRP A 260 1.68 -7.63 3.98
C TRP A 260 0.51 -8.55 4.29
N LEU A 261 0.71 -9.58 5.11
CA LEU A 261 -0.37 -10.42 5.60
C LEU A 261 -1.40 -9.56 6.35
N LEU A 262 -0.97 -8.74 7.31
CA LEU A 262 -1.86 -7.89 8.10
C LEU A 262 -2.43 -6.73 7.28
N LEU A 263 -1.57 -5.97 6.60
CA LEU A 263 -1.99 -4.79 5.84
C LEU A 263 -2.87 -5.19 4.65
N GLY A 264 -2.50 -6.24 3.93
CA GLY A 264 -3.24 -6.67 2.76
C GLY A 264 -4.61 -7.25 3.10
N TYR A 265 -4.73 -8.04 4.18
CA TYR A 265 -6.06 -8.46 4.65
C TYR A 265 -6.87 -7.26 5.17
N ALA A 266 -6.28 -6.35 5.95
CA ALA A 266 -6.99 -5.15 6.39
C ALA A 266 -7.54 -4.32 5.22
N ALA A 267 -6.79 -4.21 4.12
CA ALA A 267 -7.19 -3.46 2.95
C ALA A 267 -8.19 -4.19 2.03
N ALA A 268 -8.13 -5.52 1.93
CA ALA A 268 -8.92 -6.29 0.97
C ALA A 268 -10.18 -6.96 1.55
N LEU A 269 -10.20 -7.27 2.85
CA LEU A 269 -11.29 -8.03 3.47
C LEU A 269 -12.69 -7.43 3.25
N PRO A 270 -12.92 -6.11 3.38
CA PRO A 270 -14.26 -5.55 3.14
C PRO A 270 -14.77 -5.84 1.73
N SER A 271 -13.91 -5.67 0.71
CA SER A 271 -14.27 -5.97 -0.69
C SER A 271 -14.41 -7.47 -0.94
N MET A 272 -13.61 -8.32 -0.30
CA MET A 272 -13.70 -9.77 -0.42
C MET A 272 -14.99 -10.33 0.17
N VAL A 273 -15.35 -9.90 1.39
CA VAL A 273 -16.58 -10.33 2.06
C VAL A 273 -17.79 -9.88 1.26
N LEU A 274 -17.78 -8.62 0.78
CA LEU A 274 -18.84 -8.11 -0.07
C LEU A 274 -18.95 -8.91 -1.38
N ALA A 275 -17.85 -9.11 -2.10
CA ALA A 275 -17.81 -9.90 -3.35
C ALA A 275 -18.33 -11.32 -3.15
N TRP A 276 -17.95 -11.96 -2.04
CA TRP A 276 -18.41 -13.30 -1.69
C TRP A 276 -19.91 -13.34 -1.42
N SER A 277 -20.41 -12.39 -0.63
CA SER A 277 -21.83 -12.28 -0.27
C SER A 277 -22.72 -12.02 -1.49
N GLU A 278 -22.33 -11.11 -2.38
CA GLU A 278 -23.05 -10.81 -3.62
C GLU A 278 -23.05 -12.02 -4.55
N SER A 279 -21.91 -12.70 -4.71
CA SER A 279 -21.83 -13.90 -5.55
C SER A 279 -22.72 -15.05 -5.06
N LYS A 280 -22.99 -15.11 -3.75
CA LYS A 280 -23.87 -16.11 -3.14
C LYS A 280 -25.33 -15.76 -3.39
N LYS A 281 -25.71 -14.49 -3.21
CA LYS A 281 -27.06 -13.97 -3.47
C LYS A 281 -27.45 -14.16 -4.95
N GLU A 282 -26.57 -13.75 -5.86
CA GLU A 282 -26.76 -13.91 -7.32
C GLU A 282 -26.92 -15.39 -7.72
N ALA A 283 -26.17 -16.30 -7.12
CA ALA A 283 -26.29 -17.74 -7.39
C ALA A 283 -27.58 -18.37 -6.84
N LEU A 284 -28.21 -17.73 -5.84
CA LEU A 284 -29.48 -18.15 -5.27
C LEU A 284 -30.69 -17.49 -5.96
N GLY A 285 -30.46 -16.56 -6.90
CA GLY A 285 -31.50 -15.82 -7.59
C GLY A 285 -32.23 -14.80 -6.70
N VAL A 286 -31.58 -14.30 -5.64
CA VAL A 286 -32.13 -13.36 -4.65
C VAL A 286 -31.33 -12.06 -4.62
#